data_AF-A0A928NHG4-F1
#
_entry.id   AF-A0A928NHG4-F1
#
_cell.length_a   1.000
_cell.length_b   1.000
_cell.length_c   1.000
_cell.angle_alpha   90.00
_cell.angle_beta   90.00
_cell.angle_gamma   90.00
#
_symmetry.space_group_name_H-M   'P 1'
#
loop_
_entity.id
_entity.type
_entity.pdbx_description
1 polymer ?
#
loop_
_entity_poly.entity_id
_entity_poly.type
_entity_poly.pdbx_seq_one_letter_code
_entity_poly.pdbx_strand_id
1 'polypeptide(L)' 'MTFEQAMLELEQITRQLESGEIPLDDSLQLFEKGVELTRFCSNALEEAEQKIAILTQDNQGNMKAKLFSAEEGDEDESV' A
#
# COMPACT_ATOMS: atom_id res chain seq x y z
N MET A 1 7.97 -10.84 -9.38
CA MET A 1 6.57 -10.39 -9.23
C MET A 1 6.55 -8.89 -9.46
N THR A 2 5.68 -8.40 -10.33
CA THR A 2 5.47 -6.95 -10.57
C THR A 2 4.27 -6.44 -9.76
N PHE A 3 4.12 -5.11 -9.68
CA PHE A 3 2.96 -4.50 -9.02
C PHE A 3 1.64 -4.94 -9.67
N GLU A 4 1.56 -4.93 -10.99
CA GLU A 4 0.37 -5.32 -11.76
C GLU A 4 0.02 -6.79 -11.54
N GLN A 5 1.04 -7.65 -11.46
CA GLN A 5 0.85 -9.07 -11.15
C GLN A 5 0.29 -9.26 -9.75
N ALA A 6 0.85 -8.56 -8.75
CA ALA A 6 0.39 -8.64 -7.37
C ALA A 6 -1.05 -8.11 -7.21
N MET A 7 -1.40 -7.03 -7.90
CA MET A 7 -2.76 -6.49 -7.94
C MET A 7 -3.76 -7.47 -8.55
N LEU A 8 -3.38 -8.12 -9.65
CA LEU A 8 -4.25 -9.10 -10.31
C LEU A 8 -4.49 -10.35 -9.44
N GLU A 9 -3.44 -10.82 -8.75
CA GLU A 9 -3.54 -11.92 -7.80
C GLU A 9 -4.39 -11.54 -6.59
N LEU A 10 -4.23 -10.32 -6.05
CA LEU A 10 -5.05 -9.81 -4.95
C LEU A 10 -6.54 -9.74 -5.34
N GLU A 11 -6.86 -9.28 -6.55
CA GLU A 11 -8.24 -9.25 -7.06
C GLU A 11 -8.84 -10.67 -7.18
N GLN A 12 -8.03 -11.66 -7.60
CA GLN A 12 -8.46 -13.06 -7.63
C GLN A 12 -8.71 -13.62 -6.24
N ILE A 13 -7.86 -13.28 -5.26
CA ILE A 13 -8.04 -13.68 -3.86
C ILE A 13 -9.32 -13.06 -3.30
N THR A 14 -9.55 -11.76 -3.50
CA THR A 14 -10.77 -11.09 -3.03
C THR A 14 -12.03 -11.74 -3.61
N ARG A 15 -12.06 -11.99 -4.93
CA ARG A 15 -13.19 -12.71 -5.56
C ARG A 15 -13.44 -14.09 -4.97
N GLN A 16 -12.37 -14.81 -4.66
CA GLN A 16 -12.45 -16.13 -4.04
C GLN A 16 -13.04 -16.00 -2.63
N LEU A 17 -12.50 -15.12 -1.78
CA LEU A 17 -13.01 -14.91 -0.42
C LEU A 17 -14.48 -14.44 -0.41
N GLU A 18 -14.88 -13.62 -1.37
CA GLU A 18 -16.25 -13.12 -1.52
C GLU A 18 -17.25 -14.18 -2.00
N SER A 19 -16.79 -15.27 -2.64
CA SER A 19 -17.68 -16.33 -3.13
C SER A 19 -18.35 -17.08 -1.97
N GLY A 20 -17.70 -17.15 -0.81
CA GLY A 20 -18.20 -17.86 0.38
C GLY A 20 -18.25 -19.39 0.25
N GLU A 21 -17.78 -19.96 -0.86
CA GLU A 21 -17.79 -21.40 -1.11
C GLU A 21 -16.52 -22.12 -0.66
N ILE A 22 -15.60 -21.39 -0.01
CA ILE A 22 -14.25 -21.86 0.32
C ILE A 22 -14.21 -22.39 1.76
N PRO A 23 -13.59 -23.56 2.01
CA PRO A 23 -13.31 -24.03 3.36
C PRO A 23 -12.54 -23.02 4.20
N LEU A 24 -12.73 -23.06 5.53
CA LEU A 24 -12.11 -22.11 6.46
C LEU A 24 -10.57 -22.14 6.39
N ASP A 25 -9.97 -23.33 6.34
CA ASP A 25 -8.51 -23.44 6.30
C ASP A 25 -7.93 -22.80 5.02
N ASP A 26 -8.60 -23.00 3.88
CA ASP A 26 -8.21 -22.41 2.61
C ASP A 26 -8.46 -20.89 2.59
N SER A 27 -9.54 -20.40 3.21
CA SER A 27 -9.81 -18.97 3.30
C SER A 27 -8.79 -18.24 4.18
N LEU A 28 -8.29 -18.89 5.24
CA LEU A 28 -7.19 -18.37 6.05
C LEU A 28 -5.88 -18.26 5.25
N GLN A 29 -5.56 -19.26 4.43
CA GLN A 29 -4.39 -19.21 3.56
C GLN A 29 -4.50 -18.10 2.50
N LEU A 30 -5.67 -17.96 1.88
CA LEU A 30 -5.94 -16.89 0.92
C LEU A 30 -5.84 -15.51 1.58
N PHE A 31 -6.35 -15.37 2.81
CA PHE A 31 -6.24 -14.13 3.57
C PHE A 31 -4.78 -13.77 3.89
N GLU A 32 -3.99 -14.73 4.40
CA GLU A 32 -2.56 -14.53 4.66
C GLU A 32 -1.83 -14.07 3.39
N LYS A 33 -2.08 -14.75 2.28
CA LYS A 33 -1.53 -14.38 0.98
C LYS A 33 -1.96 -12.97 0.54
N GLY A 34 -3.22 -12.60 0.74
CA GLY A 34 -3.73 -11.27 0.45
C GLY A 34 -3.04 -10.18 1.27
N VAL A 35 -2.74 -10.45 2.54
CA VAL A 35 -1.98 -9.52 3.41
C VAL A 35 -0.55 -9.34 2.90
N GLU A 36 0.12 -10.42 2.50
CA GLU A 36 1.47 -10.34 1.92
C GLU A 36 1.49 -9.50 0.64
N LEU A 37 0.54 -9.75 -0.27
CA LEU A 37 0.42 -9.01 -1.54
C LEU A 37 0.12 -7.53 -1.29
N THR A 38 -0.75 -7.22 -0.32
CA THR A 38 -1.05 -5.83 0.07
C THR A 38 0.21 -5.10 0.53
N ARG A 39 1.01 -5.74 1.40
CA ARG A 39 2.30 -5.17 1.86
C ARG A 39 3.27 -4.97 0.70
N PHE A 40 3.36 -5.93 -0.20
CA PHE A 40 4.19 -5.81 -1.40
C PHE A 40 3.78 -4.61 -2.26
N CYS A 41 2.48 -4.43 -2.52
CA CYS A 41 1.95 -3.31 -3.28
C CYS A 41 2.25 -1.96 -2.60
N SER A 42 2.05 -1.86 -1.29
CA SER A 42 2.37 -0.65 -0.52
C SER A 42 3.85 -0.27 -0.64
N ASN A 43 4.76 -1.24 -0.48
CA ASN A 43 6.19 -0.98 -0.61
C ASN A 43 6.59 -0.56 -2.03
N ALA A 44 6.00 -1.19 -3.06
CA ALA A 44 6.26 -0.82 -4.44
C ALA A 44 5.83 0.62 -4.76
N LEU A 45 4.70 1.07 -4.19
CA LEU A 45 4.23 2.44 -4.32
C LEU A 45 5.15 3.41 -3.57
N GLU A 46 5.56 3.09 -2.34
CA GLU A 46 6.50 3.90 -1.57
C GLU A 46 7.83 4.10 -2.32
N GLU A 47 8.39 3.03 -2.89
CA GLU A 47 9.60 3.13 -3.71
C GLU A 47 9.41 4.01 -4.95
N ALA A 48 8.24 3.95 -5.59
CA ALA A 48 7.93 4.77 -6.75
C ALA A 48 7.84 6.26 -6.36
N GLU A 49 7.17 6.56 -5.24
CA GLU A 49 7.06 7.91 -4.68
C GLU A 49 8.43 8.49 -4.33
N GLN A 50 9.29 7.71 -3.66
CA GLN A 50 10.66 8.12 -3.33
C GLN A 50 11.47 8.45 -4.58
N LYS A 51 11.36 7.65 -5.65
CA LYS A 51 12.05 7.91 -6.93
C LYS A 51 11.56 9.21 -7.57
N ILE A 52 10.24 9.46 -7.56
CA ILE A 52 9.67 10.70 -8.08
C ILE A 52 10.16 11.91 -7.27
N ALA A 53 10.25 11.78 -5.94
CA ALA A 53 10.74 12.84 -5.07
C ALA A 53 12.20 13.22 -5.39
N ILE A 54 13.08 12.23 -5.58
CA ILE A 54 14.48 12.45 -5.97
C ILE A 54 14.58 13.13 -7.35
N LEU A 55 13.84 12.63 -8.35
CA LEU A 55 13.88 13.21 -9.70
C LEU A 55 13.33 14.65 -9.75
N THR A 56 12.37 14.97 -8.89
CA THR A 56 11.80 16.33 -8.77
C THR A 56 12.77 17.26 -8.04
N GLN A 57 13.56 16.73 -7.09
CA GLN A 57 14.60 17.46 -6.36
C GLN A 57 15.74 17.94 -7.27
N ASP A 58 16.18 17.12 -8.23
CA ASP A 58 17.30 17.44 -9.13
C ASP A 58 17.03 18.63 -10.07
N ASN A 59 15.76 18.92 -10.38
CA ASN A 59 15.39 20.04 -11.25
C ASN A 59 15.19 21.38 -10.52
N GLN A 60 15.09 21.40 -9.19
CA GLN A 60 14.74 22.61 -8.43
C GLN A 60 15.58 22.87 -7.17
N GLY A 61 16.54 22.01 -6.82
CA GLY A 61 17.60 22.29 -5.85
C GLY A 61 17.16 22.55 -4.41
N ASN A 62 15.89 22.31 -4.05
CA ASN A 62 15.35 22.57 -2.71
C ASN A 62 14.72 21.32 -2.10
N MET A 63 15.25 20.88 -0.95
CA MET A 63 14.66 19.81 -0.15
C MET A 63 13.44 20.33 0.62
N LYS A 64 12.25 19.82 0.32
CA LYS A 64 11.15 19.77 1.28
C LYS A 64 10.91 18.32 1.70
N ALA A 65 11.80 17.82 2.54
CA ALA A 65 11.54 16.65 3.36
C ALA A 65 10.56 17.07 4.48
N LYS A 66 9.26 17.09 4.15
CA LYS A 66 8.14 17.00 5.09
C LYS A 66 6.84 17.04 4.30
N LEU A 67 6.41 15.89 3.81
CA LEU A 67 4.99 15.69 3.51
C LEU A 67 4.62 14.21 3.57
N PHE A 68 4.99 13.52 4.66
CA PHE A 68 4.24 12.37 5.18
C PHE A 68 4.78 12.00 6.58
N SER A 69 4.64 12.92 7.54
CA SER A 69 4.32 12.45 8.89
C SER A 69 2.80 12.52 8.97
N ALA A 70 2.16 11.37 8.87
CA ALA A 70 0.87 11.19 9.51
C ALA A 70 1.12 11.36 11.01
N GLU A 71 0.97 12.59 11.50
CA GLU A 71 0.65 12.96 12.88
C GLU A 71 0.68 14.49 12.99
N GLU A 72 -0.49 15.10 12.95
CA GLU A 72 -0.86 16.31 13.72
C GLU A 72 -2.40 16.33 13.74
N GLY A 73 -2.97 15.39 14.50
CA GLY A 73 -4.23 15.64 15.19
C GLY A 73 -3.88 16.39 16.47
N ASP A 74 -3.65 17.69 16.37
CA ASP A 74 -3.77 18.58 17.52
C ASP A 74 -5.17 19.20 17.45
N GLU A 75 -6.04 18.72 18.32
CA GLU A 75 -7.32 19.32 18.64
C GLU A 75 -7.06 20.72 19.24
N ASP A 76 -7.08 21.76 18.42
CA ASP A 76 -7.27 23.13 18.90
C ASP A 76 -8.78 23.37 19.17
N GLU A 77 -9.32 22.68 20.18
CA GLU A 77 -10.41 23.23 20.96
C GLU A 77 -9.80 24.16 22.03
N SER A 78 -9.55 25.42 21.66
CA SER A 78 -9.33 26.50 22.62
C SER A 78 -10.56 27.42 22.70
N VAL A 79 -11.38 27.15 23.73
CA VAL A 79 -12.21 28.04 24.57
C VAL A 79 -13.13 29.07 23.88
#